data_AF-A0A525C8K2-F1
#
_entry.id   AF-A0A525C8K2-F1
#
_cell.length_a   1.000
_cell.length_b   1.000
_cell.length_c   1.000
_cell.angle_alpha   90.00
_cell.angle_beta   90.00
_cell.angle_gamma   90.00
#
_symmetry.space_group_name_H-M   'P 1'
#
loop_
_entity.id
_entity.type
_entity.pdbx_description
1 polymer ?
#
loop_
_entity_poly.entity_id
_entity_poly.type
_entity_poly.pdbx_seq_one_letter_code
_entity_poly.pdbx_strand_id
1 'polypeptide(L)' 'MEGQCHFLEGNINAAKRVNYLKTLLPKVGIDPERLAMYNLSAAMGPRWAEICNEFTERIRQLGPSPIRIAIQARERR' A
#
# COMPACT_ATOMS: atom_id res chain seq x y z
N MET A 1 16.25 4.44 3.01
CA MET A 1 16.25 3.12 3.69
C MET A 1 15.62 3.23 5.07
N GLU A 2 15.34 2.11 5.74
CA GLU A 2 14.92 2.10 7.16
C GLU A 2 15.98 2.80 8.03
N GLY A 3 15.55 3.57 9.03
CA GLY A 3 16.43 4.37 9.89
C GLY A 3 17.09 5.59 9.22
N GLN A 4 17.06 5.71 7.89
CA GLN A 4 17.58 6.88 7.17
C GLN A 4 16.52 7.97 6.94
N CYS A 5 15.54 8.08 7.85
CA CYS A 5 14.59 9.19 7.77
C CYS A 5 15.35 10.49 8.09
N HIS A 6 15.06 11.56 7.35
CA HIS A 6 15.59 12.89 7.70
C HIS A 6 15.20 13.31 9.12
N PHE A 7 14.04 12.82 9.59
CA PHE A 7 13.51 13.03 10.94
C PHE A 7 13.70 11.81 11.84
N LEU A 8 14.77 11.04 11.62
CA LEU A 8 15.21 9.89 12.41
C LEU A 8 14.26 8.68 12.37
N GLU A 9 13.10 8.77 13.03
CA GLU A 9 12.24 7.61 13.32
C GLU A 9 10.95 7.57 12.49
N GLY A 10 10.67 8.61 11.69
CA GLY A 10 9.41 8.74 10.97
C GLY A 10 9.07 7.54 10.08
N ASN A 11 10.07 6.99 9.39
CA ASN A 11 9.89 5.81 8.55
C ASN A 11 9.67 4.51 9.36
N ILE A 12 10.30 4.35 10.52
CA ILE A 12 10.09 3.20 11.42
C ILE A 12 8.66 3.22 11.96
N ASN A 13 8.18 4.39 12.38
CA ASN A 13 6.82 4.57 12.86
C ASN A 13 5.78 4.33 11.75
N ALA A 14 6.06 4.79 10.52
CA ALA A 14 5.22 4.48 9.37
C ALA A 14 5.17 2.98 9.07
N ALA A 15 6.31 2.28 9.10
CA ALA A 15 6.37 0.83 8.87
C ALA A 15 5.54 0.05 9.91
N LYS A 16 5.64 0.41 11.19
CA LYS A 16 4.81 -0.16 12.27
C LYS A 16 3.31 0.01 11.98
N ARG A 17 2.90 1.21 11.57
CA ARG A 17 1.49 1.51 11.23
C ARG A 17 1.00 0.73 10.02
N VAL A 18 1.82 0.65 8.97
CA VAL A 18 1.49 -0.12 7.75
C VAL A 18 1.34 -1.61 8.07
N ASN A 19 2.26 -2.18 8.84
CA ASN A 19 2.20 -3.57 9.26
C ASN A 19 0.95 -3.85 10.11
N TYR A 20 0.63 -2.97 11.06
CA TYR A 20 -0.60 -3.10 11.84
C TYR A 20 -1.85 -3.00 10.95
N LEU A 21 -1.90 -2.03 10.03
CA LEU A 21 -3.03 -1.86 9.13
C LEU A 21 -3.25 -3.08 8.22
N LYS A 22 -2.17 -3.73 7.74
CA LYS A 22 -2.27 -5.00 7.00
C LYS A 22 -3.00 -6.10 7.78
N THR A 23 -2.93 -6.12 9.11
CA THR A 23 -3.69 -7.07 9.94
C THR A 23 -5.17 -6.70 10.08
N LEU A 24 -5.53 -5.44 9.86
CA LEU A 24 -6.89 -4.93 9.99
C LEU A 24 -7.68 -4.99 8.67
N LEU A 25 -7.01 -4.81 7.53
CA LEU A 25 -7.65 -4.84 6.21
C LEU A 25 -8.50 -6.10 5.95
N PRO A 26 -8.06 -7.33 6.30
CA PRO A 26 -8.90 -8.52 6.13
C PRO A 26 -10.21 -8.45 6.92
N LYS A 27 -10.22 -7.80 8.09
CA LYS A 27 -11.42 -7.69 8.95
C LYS A 27 -12.54 -6.87 8.30
N VAL A 28 -12.20 -6.02 7.33
CA VAL A 28 -13.15 -5.21 6.56
C VAL A 28 -13.26 -5.70 5.11
N GLY A 29 -12.81 -6.92 4.81
CA GLY A 29 -12.92 -7.54 3.48
C GLY A 29 -11.98 -6.96 2.43
N ILE A 30 -10.86 -6.35 2.84
CA ILE A 30 -9.85 -5.81 1.93
C ILE A 30 -8.61 -6.71 1.97
N ASP A 31 -8.15 -7.14 0.81
CA ASP A 31 -6.91 -7.91 0.69
C ASP A 31 -5.70 -7.06 1.16
N PRO A 32 -4.88 -7.54 2.13
CA PRO A 32 -3.74 -6.80 2.66
C PRO A 32 -2.63 -6.54 1.63
N GLU A 33 -2.59 -7.30 0.53
CA GLU A 33 -1.67 -7.07 -0.59
C GLU A 33 -1.96 -5.79 -1.37
N ARG A 34 -3.12 -5.15 -1.12
CA ARG A 34 -3.46 -3.83 -1.67
C ARG A 34 -2.76 -2.67 -0.97
N LEU A 35 -1.97 -2.94 0.07
CA LEU A 35 -1.18 -1.95 0.79
C LEU A 35 0.30 -2.36 0.78
N ALA A 36 1.19 -1.45 0.42
CA ALA A 36 2.63 -1.66 0.51
C ALA A 36 3.35 -0.39 0.94
N MET A 37 4.51 -0.57 1.57
CA MET A 37 5.43 0.51 1.91
C MET A 37 6.83 0.13 1.44
N TYR A 38 7.51 1.10 0.83
CA TYR A 38 8.87 0.94 0.32
C TYR A 38 9.71 2.13 0.79
N ASN A 39 10.97 1.87 1.13
CA ASN A 39 11.91 2.91 1.54
C ASN A 39 12.88 3.20 0.40
N LEU A 40 12.79 4.39 -0.20
CA LEU A 40 13.63 4.82 -1.32
C LEU A 40 14.38 6.10 -0.94
N SER A 41 15.60 6.29 -1.46
CA SER A 41 16.28 7.58 -1.42
C SER A 41 15.91 8.42 -2.64
N ALA A 42 16.22 9.71 -2.63
CA ALA A 42 15.98 10.60 -3.77
C ALA A 42 16.74 10.19 -5.04
N ALA A 43 17.80 9.38 -4.92
CA ALA A 43 18.60 8.91 -6.05
C ALA A 43 18.08 7.61 -6.69
N MET A 44 17.05 6.97 -6.12
CA MET A 44 16.57 5.65 -6.54
C MET A 44 15.46 5.71 -7.62
N GLY A 45 15.62 6.60 -8.60
CA GLY A 45 14.64 6.81 -9.68
C GLY A 45 14.27 5.54 -10.46
N PRO A 46 15.23 4.76 -10.98
CA PRO A 46 14.93 3.51 -11.70
C PRO A 46 14.18 2.49 -10.84
N ARG A 47 14.60 2.31 -9.58
CA ARG A 47 13.94 1.38 -8.65
C ARG A 47 12.51 1.81 -8.32
N TRP A 48 12.25 3.11 -8.25
CA TRP A 48 10.88 3.62 -8.08
C TRP A 48 9.99 3.20 -9.26
N ALA A 49 10.45 3.34 -10.50
CA ALA A 49 9.69 2.94 -11.68
C ALA A 49 9.38 1.42 -11.68
N GLU A 50 10.36 0.59 -11.31
CA GLU A 50 10.16 -0.85 -11.14
C GLU A 50 9.07 -1.16 -10.10
N ILE A 51 9.16 -0.55 -8.91
CA ILE A 51 8.16 -0.74 -7.84
C ILE A 51 6.77 -0.32 -8.30
N CYS A 52 6.65 0.81 -9.02
CA CYS A 52 5.37 1.24 -9.57
C CYS A 52 4.79 0.21 -10.53
N ASN A 53 5.62 -0.36 -11.42
CA ASN A 53 5.19 -1.39 -12.36
C ASN A 53 4.77 -2.68 -11.63
N GLU A 54 5.62 -3.20 -10.75
CA GLU A 54 5.37 -4.41 -9.94
C GLU A 54 4.08 -4.28 -9.13
N PHE A 55 3.90 -3.15 -8.44
CA PHE A 55 2.71 -2.93 -7.60
C PHE A 55 1.46 -2.72 -8.45
N THR A 56 1.57 -2.06 -9.61
CA THR A 56 0.46 -1.93 -10.55
C THR A 56 -0.01 -3.29 -11.04
N GLU A 57 0.90 -4.18 -11.43
CA GLU A 57 0.55 -5.54 -11.84
C GLU A 57 -0.11 -6.33 -10.72
N ARG A 58 0.40 -6.22 -9.49
CA ARG A 58 -0.25 -6.84 -8.31
C ARG A 58 -1.70 -6.37 -8.15
N ILE A 59 -1.95 -5.06 -8.23
CA ILE A 59 -3.31 -4.52 -8.10
C ILE A 59 -4.21 -4.98 -9.26
N ARG A 60 -3.68 -5.09 -10.49
CA ARG A 60 -4.41 -5.63 -11.64
C ARG A 60 -4.84 -7.08 -11.39
N GLN A 61 -3.93 -7.92 -10.89
CA GLN A 61 -4.21 -9.32 -10.57
C GLN A 61 -5.24 -9.49 -9.46
N LEU A 62 -5.22 -8.63 -8.44
CA LEU A 62 -6.22 -8.63 -7.36
C LEU A 62 -7.61 -8.15 -7.83
N GLY A 63 -7.71 -7.53 -9.00
CA GLY A 63 -8.96 -7.03 -9.56
C GLY A 63 -9.50 -5.76 -8.90
N PRO A 64 -10.74 -5.36 -9.23
CA PRO A 64 -11.36 -4.11 -8.75
C PRO A 64 -11.41 -4.00 -7.23
N SER A 65 -11.33 -2.77 -6.72
CA SER A 65 -11.41 -2.52 -5.27
C SER A 65 -12.79 -2.91 -4.71
N PRO A 66 -12.85 -3.71 -3.61
CA PRO A 66 -14.11 -4.08 -2.99
C PRO A 66 -14.89 -2.86 -2.45
N ILE A 67 -14.19 -1.79 -2.05
CA ILE A 67 -14.82 -0.53 -1.60
C ILE A 67 -15.62 0.10 -2.73
N ARG A 68 -15.04 0.16 -3.94
CA ARG A 68 -15.71 0.76 -5.10
C ARG A 68 -16.98 -0.02 -5.45
N ILE A 69 -16.90 -1.35 -5.43
CA ILE A 69 -18.05 -2.23 -5.67
C ILE A 69 -19.15 -1.98 -4.62
N ALA A 70 -18.78 -1.91 -3.34
CA ALA A 70 -19.73 -1.67 -2.25
C ALA A 70 -20.45 -0.31 -2.37
N ILE A 71 -19.73 0.76 -2.72
CA ILE A 71 -20.31 2.08 -2.94
C ILE A 71 -21.30 2.05 -4.11
N GLN A 72 -20.91 1.47 -5.25
CA GLN A 72 -21.77 1.37 -6.43
C GLN A 72 -23.04 0.54 -6.17
N ALA A 73 -22.92 -0.55 -5.39
CA ALA A 73 -24.08 -1.35 -5.01
C ALA A 73 -25.05 -0.58 -4.11
N ARG A 74 -24.53 0.29 -3.22
CA ARG A 74 -25.34 1.14 -2.35
C ARG A 74 -26.08 2.23 -3.13
N GLU A 75 -25.46 2.82 -4.15
CA GLU A 75 -26.06 3.88 -4.99
C GLU A 75 -27.14 3.35 -5.94
N ARG A 76 -27.14 2.05 -6.24
CA ARG A 76 -28.13 1.39 -7.11
C ARG A 76 -29.37 0.89 -6.35
N ARG A 77 -29.36 0.93 -5.02
CA ARG A 77 -30.51 0.59 -4.17
C ARG A 77 -31.35 1.83 -3.92
#